data_AF-A0A2N2JCQ0-F1
#
_entry.id   AF-A0A2N2JCQ0-F1
#
_cell.length_a   1.000
_cell.length_b   1.000
_cell.length_c   1.000
_cell.angle_alpha   90.00
_cell.angle_beta   90.00
_cell.angle_gamma   90.00
#
_symmetry.space_group_name_H-M   'P 1'
#
loop_
_entity.id
_entity.type
_entity.pdbx_description
1 polymer ?
#
loop_
_entity_poly.entity_id
_entity_poly.type
_entity_poly.pdbx_seq_one_letter_code
_entity_poly.pdbx_strand_id
1 'polypeptide(L)'
;MTIATLGACGPPALMVAREDAYEQGVAALGEDDPVLGLRAVWRYYKGAGPDDPRYDRALKLLARGAERLELRYAASIWYLSIAQGGRDPELLPDAIEGLERILLGGPYDEDLLVTGFLAASDLAALPTRLQAFVDYHAGLDSQRQGDLVWAAQRLARIPEKSPYWWRARYVVAVQEVAAGALDEAQAALEAILTEADDPNRVGVADLPDDLRLDVERSLARLHFEAGRWDQALLHYDRVRERAPSDATLLLEMAWAHFYNGATRRALGLLLALDAPEFQDVIAPERYLLEAICLRRLCQFDPAREAAVRLRARYADAYRELESGAPLLEDQALSAAAEHHPAVRATAALEASLRAERARLAALTDELEPELYRGLDEIYARGLEEVSRRKRELLRGALVVVANQLLSARENVRLVTHELAVALLRGRRRPEGPHEQDPARLGPTGGRVVYRFDGEFWSDELDDLLVMAEDRCIE
;
A
#
# COMPACT_ATOMS: atom_id res chain seq x y z
N MET A 1 54.17 11.25 29.29
CA MET A 1 53.66 9.87 29.16
C MET A 1 52.56 9.73 30.19
N THR A 2 51.34 10.09 29.79
CA THR A 2 50.15 10.11 30.65
C THR A 2 49.18 9.13 30.03
N ILE A 3 49.06 7.96 30.65
CA ILE A 3 48.17 6.89 30.20
C ILE A 3 46.77 7.26 30.67
N ALA A 4 45.90 7.59 29.71
CA ALA A 4 44.47 7.66 29.92
C ALA A 4 43.93 6.24 30.04
N THR A 5 43.44 5.89 31.23
CA THR A 5 42.66 4.66 31.46
C THR A 5 41.28 4.82 30.84
N LEU A 6 41.04 4.14 29.72
CA LEU A 6 39.70 3.84 29.21
C LEU A 6 39.02 2.91 30.22
N GLY A 7 38.10 3.46 31.01
CA GLY A 7 37.17 2.67 31.82
C GLY A 7 36.22 1.95 30.87
N ALA A 8 36.16 0.62 30.99
CA ALA A 8 35.14 -0.19 30.35
C ALA A 8 33.77 0.19 30.94
N CYS A 9 32.92 0.87 30.17
CA CYS A 9 31.51 1.06 30.51
C CYS A 9 30.78 -0.27 30.32
N GLY A 10 30.61 -1.02 31.41
CA GLY A 10 29.54 -2.02 31.46
C GLY A 10 28.18 -1.33 31.55
N PRO A 11 27.09 -2.01 31.15
CA PRO A 11 25.74 -1.43 31.26
C PRO A 11 25.41 -1.08 32.72
N PRO A 12 24.65 0.01 32.96
CA PRO A 12 24.30 0.44 34.32
C PRO A 12 23.63 -0.68 35.11
N ALA A 13 23.99 -0.78 36.40
CA ALA A 13 23.53 -1.84 37.28
C ALA A 13 22.03 -1.69 37.59
N LEU A 14 21.30 -2.81 37.52
CA LEU A 14 19.90 -2.85 37.93
C LEU A 14 19.75 -2.88 39.45
N MET A 15 18.69 -2.23 39.93
CA MET A 15 18.29 -2.35 41.34
C MET A 15 17.84 -3.78 41.66
N VAL A 16 18.24 -4.26 42.84
CA VAL A 16 17.99 -5.66 43.25
C VAL A 16 16.52 -5.87 43.63
N ALA A 17 15.95 -4.93 44.38
CA ALA A 17 14.56 -4.99 44.82
C ALA A 17 13.60 -4.67 43.68
N ARG A 18 12.47 -5.38 43.64
CA ARG A 18 11.47 -5.28 42.57
C ARG A 18 10.90 -3.87 42.42
N GLU A 19 10.50 -3.25 43.54
CA GLU A 19 9.90 -1.91 43.53
C GLU A 19 10.91 -0.84 43.11
N ASP A 20 12.16 -0.93 43.60
CA ASP A 20 13.25 -0.02 43.21
C ASP A 20 13.56 -0.14 41.71
N ALA A 21 13.42 -1.34 41.12
CA ALA A 21 13.58 -1.54 39.68
C ALA A 21 12.48 -0.85 38.86
N TYR A 22 11.24 -0.81 39.37
CA TYR A 22 10.16 -0.05 38.72
C TYR A 22 10.48 1.45 38.71
N GLU A 23 10.91 2.01 39.84
CA GLU A 23 11.26 3.43 39.94
C GLU A 23 12.48 3.78 39.07
N GLN A 24 13.49 2.92 39.04
CA GLN A 24 14.64 3.04 38.13
C GLN A 24 14.18 3.06 36.66
N GLY A 25 13.24 2.19 36.31
CA GLY A 25 12.68 2.12 34.97
C GLY A 25 11.94 3.39 34.55
N VAL A 26 11.13 3.95 35.45
CA VAL A 26 10.45 5.24 35.24
C VAL A 26 11.45 6.37 35.05
N ALA A 27 12.48 6.45 35.90
CA ALA A 27 13.51 7.48 35.81
C ALA A 27 14.31 7.39 34.51
N ALA A 28 14.79 6.19 34.16
CA ALA A 28 15.58 5.96 32.94
C ALA A 28 14.80 6.32 31.67
N LEU A 29 13.51 5.97 31.58
CA LEU A 29 12.66 6.40 30.46
C LEU A 29 12.38 7.91 30.47
N GLY A 30 12.45 8.57 31.62
CA GLY A 30 12.40 10.03 31.72
C GLY A 30 13.68 10.72 31.21
N GLU A 31 14.83 10.08 31.39
CA GLU A 31 16.16 10.55 30.98
C GLU A 31 16.55 10.13 29.55
N ASP A 32 15.63 9.48 28.83
CA ASP A 32 15.83 8.97 27.47
C ASP A 32 16.87 7.84 27.34
N ASP A 33 16.95 6.98 28.36
CA ASP A 33 17.63 5.69 28.31
C ASP A 33 16.62 4.54 28.18
N PRO A 34 16.18 4.20 26.94
CA PRO A 34 15.17 3.17 26.72
C PRO A 34 15.69 1.75 27.05
N VAL A 35 17.00 1.51 26.98
CA VAL A 35 17.60 0.21 27.27
C VAL A 35 17.56 -0.05 28.77
N LEU A 36 18.08 0.86 29.60
CA LEU A 36 18.00 0.74 31.05
C LEU A 36 16.54 0.73 31.53
N GLY A 37 15.71 1.59 30.94
CA GLY A 37 14.29 1.65 31.20
C GLY A 37 13.60 0.29 31.03
N LEU A 38 13.77 -0.33 29.86
CA LEU A 38 13.18 -1.64 29.57
C LEU A 38 13.72 -2.74 30.47
N ARG A 39 15.04 -2.78 30.73
CA ARG A 39 15.65 -3.77 31.62
C ARG A 39 15.06 -3.70 33.03
N ALA A 40 14.97 -2.50 33.57
CA ALA A 40 14.47 -2.23 34.91
C ALA A 40 12.97 -2.55 35.05
N VAL A 41 12.14 -2.12 34.08
CA VAL A 41 10.70 -2.42 34.08
C VAL A 41 10.42 -3.90 33.82
N TRP A 42 11.18 -4.57 32.96
CA TRP A 42 11.02 -6.00 32.70
C TRP A 42 11.27 -6.84 33.95
N ARG A 43 12.30 -6.48 34.73
CA ARG A 43 12.59 -7.12 36.02
C ARG A 43 11.41 -7.01 37.00
N TYR A 44 10.75 -5.85 37.05
CA TYR A 44 9.50 -5.68 37.80
C TYR A 44 8.39 -6.60 37.25
N TYR A 45 8.13 -6.49 35.95
CA TYR A 45 7.06 -7.17 35.24
C TYR A 45 7.10 -8.70 35.40
N LYS A 46 8.29 -9.31 35.33
CA LYS A 46 8.46 -10.77 35.50
C LYS A 46 7.99 -11.29 36.86
N GLY A 47 8.03 -10.45 37.89
CA GLY A 47 7.58 -10.79 39.24
C GLY A 47 6.19 -10.24 39.59
N ALA A 48 5.52 -9.53 38.68
CA ALA A 48 4.21 -8.93 38.88
C ALA A 48 3.14 -9.71 38.10
N GLY A 49 2.05 -10.08 38.76
CA GLY A 49 0.89 -10.69 38.11
C GLY A 49 -0.17 -9.64 37.73
N PRO A 50 -1.24 -10.03 37.01
CA PRO A 50 -2.34 -9.13 36.65
C PRO A 50 -3.07 -8.49 37.85
N ASP A 51 -2.97 -9.10 39.04
CA ASP A 51 -3.54 -8.57 40.29
C ASP A 51 -2.70 -7.44 40.91
N ASP A 52 -1.48 -7.21 40.40
CA ASP A 52 -0.60 -6.15 40.88
C ASP A 52 -1.08 -4.77 40.37
N PRO A 53 -1.30 -3.77 41.23
CA PRO A 53 -1.83 -2.46 40.82
C PRO A 53 -0.95 -1.70 39.81
N ARG A 54 0.34 -2.03 39.70
CA ARG A 54 1.25 -1.39 38.73
C ARG A 54 1.50 -2.26 37.49
N TYR A 55 0.84 -3.40 37.35
CA TYR A 55 1.04 -4.32 36.22
C TYR A 55 0.82 -3.63 34.86
N ASP A 56 -0.32 -2.97 34.67
CA ASP A 56 -0.63 -2.26 33.41
C ASP A 56 0.24 -1.03 33.20
N ARG A 57 0.68 -0.39 34.29
CA ARG A 57 1.64 0.72 34.23
C ARG A 57 3.01 0.24 33.78
N ALA A 58 3.45 -0.93 34.24
CA ALA A 58 4.66 -1.57 33.78
C ALA A 58 4.55 -1.94 32.29
N LEU A 59 3.42 -2.53 31.85
CA LEU A 59 3.16 -2.79 30.42
C LEU A 59 3.25 -1.52 29.57
N LYS A 60 2.69 -0.40 30.05
CA LYS A 60 2.76 0.90 29.36
C LYS A 60 4.20 1.38 29.22
N LEU A 61 5.00 1.25 30.27
CA LEU A 61 6.41 1.63 30.23
C LEU A 61 7.22 0.71 29.29
N LEU A 62 6.93 -0.59 29.29
CA LEU A 62 7.50 -1.54 28.33
C LEU A 62 7.16 -1.12 26.89
N ALA A 63 5.89 -0.83 26.60
CA ALA A 63 5.44 -0.38 25.29
C ALA A 63 6.15 0.88 24.82
N ARG A 64 6.25 1.91 25.67
CA ARG A 64 6.97 3.15 25.34
C ARG A 64 8.47 2.92 25.14
N GLY A 65 9.09 2.07 25.97
CA GLY A 65 10.50 1.71 25.81
C GLY A 65 10.76 0.99 24.49
N ALA A 66 9.89 0.05 24.11
CA ALA A 66 9.99 -0.64 22.82
C ALA A 66 9.75 0.30 21.63
N GLU A 67 8.80 1.24 21.70
CA GLU A 67 8.63 2.26 20.65
C GLU A 67 9.92 3.06 20.42
N ARG A 68 10.61 3.45 21.50
CA ARG A 68 11.90 4.19 21.40
C ARG A 68 13.05 3.36 20.83
N LEU A 69 12.97 2.03 20.94
CA LEU A 69 13.89 1.10 20.28
C LEU A 69 13.41 0.65 18.89
N GLU A 70 12.36 1.28 18.34
CA GLU A 70 11.75 0.92 17.06
C GLU A 70 11.25 -0.54 17.00
N LEU A 71 10.88 -1.11 18.15
CA LEU A 71 10.30 -2.44 18.33
C LEU A 71 8.76 -2.34 18.39
N ARG A 72 8.18 -1.87 17.30
CA ARG A 72 6.76 -1.50 17.21
C ARG A 72 5.81 -2.67 17.39
N TYR A 73 6.16 -3.85 16.88
CA TYR A 73 5.33 -5.04 17.07
C TYR A 73 5.22 -5.40 18.55
N ALA A 74 6.34 -5.45 19.29
CA ALA A 74 6.33 -5.71 20.72
C ALA A 74 5.52 -4.66 21.50
N ALA A 75 5.69 -3.37 21.16
CA ALA A 75 4.89 -2.29 21.74
C ALA A 75 3.39 -2.48 21.50
N SER A 76 2.99 -2.92 20.30
CA SER A 76 1.58 -3.18 19.95
C SER A 76 0.96 -4.27 20.83
N ILE A 77 1.71 -5.34 21.10
CA ILE A 77 1.25 -6.45 21.95
C ILE A 77 1.01 -5.97 23.39
N TRP A 78 1.90 -5.13 23.92
CA TRP A 78 1.73 -4.59 25.28
C TRP A 78 0.60 -3.57 25.38
N TYR A 79 0.45 -2.66 24.41
CA TYR A 79 -0.71 -1.77 24.37
C TYR A 79 -2.02 -2.53 24.25
N LEU A 80 -2.06 -3.55 23.38
CA LEU A 80 -3.21 -4.43 23.25
C LEU A 80 -3.54 -5.13 24.57
N SER A 81 -2.53 -5.64 25.28
CA SER A 81 -2.72 -6.31 26.57
C SER A 81 -3.28 -5.39 27.67
N ILE A 82 -2.97 -4.09 27.63
CA ILE A 82 -3.58 -3.09 28.53
C ILE A 82 -5.04 -2.89 28.13
N ALA A 83 -5.28 -2.63 26.84
CA ALA A 83 -6.60 -2.28 26.33
C ALA A 83 -7.61 -3.43 26.45
N GLN A 84 -7.22 -4.67 26.15
CA GLN A 84 -8.03 -5.89 26.35
C GLN A 84 -8.19 -6.25 27.83
N GLY A 85 -7.20 -5.89 28.65
CA GLY A 85 -7.19 -6.22 30.06
C GLY A 85 -8.27 -5.51 30.86
N GLY A 86 -8.52 -4.23 30.54
CA GLY A 86 -9.53 -3.41 31.21
C GLY A 86 -9.34 -3.27 32.72
N ARG A 87 -8.13 -3.56 33.25
CA ARG A 87 -7.84 -3.58 34.70
C ARG A 87 -7.69 -2.16 35.25
N ASP A 88 -7.08 -1.27 34.48
CA ASP A 88 -6.93 0.15 34.80
C ASP A 88 -7.59 1.01 33.70
N PRO A 89 -8.84 1.49 33.91
CA PRO A 89 -9.55 2.33 32.94
C PRO A 89 -8.85 3.65 32.62
N GLU A 90 -8.01 4.17 33.52
CA GLU A 90 -7.27 5.42 33.28
C GLU A 90 -6.20 5.24 32.19
N LEU A 91 -5.74 4.02 31.95
CA LEU A 91 -4.71 3.71 30.96
C LEU A 91 -5.28 3.35 29.59
N LEU A 92 -6.60 3.15 29.47
CA LEU A 92 -7.22 2.80 28.19
C LEU A 92 -6.97 3.86 27.11
N PRO A 93 -7.19 5.17 27.35
CA PRO A 93 -6.88 6.19 26.34
C PRO A 93 -5.41 6.19 25.91
N ASP A 94 -4.47 6.02 26.86
CA ASP A 94 -3.03 5.94 26.56
C ASP A 94 -2.71 4.73 25.67
N ALA A 95 -3.33 3.58 25.95
CA ALA A 95 -3.12 2.36 25.17
C ALA A 95 -3.68 2.49 23.74
N ILE A 96 -4.89 3.03 23.60
CA ILE A 96 -5.49 3.29 22.27
C ILE A 96 -4.67 4.31 21.48
N GLU A 97 -4.15 5.35 22.14
CA GLU A 97 -3.27 6.32 21.49
C GLU A 97 -1.93 5.68 21.06
N GLY A 98 -1.40 4.75 21.85
CA GLY A 98 -0.24 3.93 21.45
C GLY A 98 -0.52 3.08 20.22
N LEU A 99 -1.67 2.40 20.18
CA LEU A 99 -2.10 1.64 19.00
C LEU A 99 -2.28 2.54 17.78
N GLU A 100 -2.87 3.72 17.93
CA GLU A 100 -3.02 4.69 16.84
C GLU A 100 -1.67 5.07 16.22
N ARG A 101 -0.66 5.41 17.03
CA ARG A 101 0.69 5.69 16.53
C ARG A 101 1.27 4.50 15.75
N ILE A 102 1.04 3.29 16.24
CA ILE A 102 1.53 2.06 15.59
C ILE A 102 0.81 1.84 14.26
N LEU A 103 -0.49 2.04 14.18
CA LEU A 103 -1.26 1.85 12.95
C LEU A 103 -0.89 2.91 11.89
N LEU A 104 -0.61 4.14 12.31
CA LEU A 104 -0.22 5.23 11.40
C LEU A 104 1.25 5.17 10.96
N GLY A 105 2.13 4.52 11.74
CA GLY A 105 3.57 4.58 11.49
C GLY A 105 4.10 3.61 10.42
N GLY A 106 3.30 2.68 9.89
CA GLY A 106 3.77 1.60 8.99
C GLY A 106 3.02 0.27 9.17
N PRO A 107 3.55 -0.85 8.64
CA PRO A 107 2.86 -2.15 8.67
C PRO A 107 2.50 -2.60 10.09
N TYR A 108 1.29 -3.11 10.26
CA TYR A 108 0.76 -3.60 11.54
C TYR A 108 -0.06 -4.89 11.34
N ASP A 109 -0.29 -5.64 12.42
CA ASP A 109 -1.13 -6.85 12.40
C ASP A 109 -2.61 -6.46 12.45
N GLU A 110 -3.20 -6.28 11.27
CA GLU A 110 -4.58 -5.84 11.11
C GLU A 110 -5.58 -6.81 11.75
N ASP A 111 -5.43 -8.12 11.53
CA ASP A 111 -6.37 -9.09 12.08
C ASP A 111 -6.31 -9.12 13.61
N LEU A 112 -5.14 -8.93 14.21
CA LEU A 112 -4.99 -8.89 15.67
C LEU A 112 -5.52 -7.59 16.27
N LEU A 113 -5.07 -6.44 15.72
CA LEU A 113 -5.31 -5.13 16.32
C LEU A 113 -6.67 -4.55 15.92
N VAL A 114 -7.05 -4.66 14.64
CA VAL A 114 -8.29 -4.11 14.13
C VAL A 114 -9.43 -5.11 14.31
N THR A 115 -9.42 -6.20 13.55
CA THR A 115 -10.52 -7.17 13.56
C THR A 115 -10.66 -7.85 14.92
N GLY A 116 -9.55 -8.25 15.54
CA GLY A 116 -9.52 -8.95 16.82
C GLY A 116 -9.78 -8.07 18.04
N PHE A 117 -9.70 -6.74 17.91
CA PHE A 117 -9.85 -5.85 19.06
C PHE A 117 -10.63 -4.57 18.77
N LEU A 118 -10.09 -3.63 17.98
CA LEU A 118 -10.72 -2.31 17.79
C LEU A 118 -12.14 -2.38 17.22
N ALA A 119 -12.39 -3.33 16.31
CA ALA A 119 -13.71 -3.53 15.72
C ALA A 119 -14.64 -4.37 16.60
N ALA A 120 -14.08 -5.35 17.33
CA ALA A 120 -14.85 -6.31 18.12
C ALA A 120 -15.24 -5.79 19.53
N SER A 121 -14.53 -4.80 20.06
CA SER A 121 -14.68 -4.36 21.45
C SER A 121 -15.59 -3.13 21.58
N ASP A 122 -16.43 -3.12 22.62
CA ASP A 122 -17.18 -1.92 23.00
C ASP A 122 -16.35 -1.07 23.98
N LEU A 123 -15.62 -0.09 23.44
CA LEU A 123 -14.72 0.76 24.20
C LEU A 123 -15.48 2.00 24.71
N ALA A 124 -15.88 1.98 25.98
CA ALA A 124 -16.53 3.11 26.63
C ALA A 124 -15.51 4.16 27.13
N ALA A 125 -15.98 5.41 27.29
CA ALA A 125 -15.26 6.51 27.95
C ALA A 125 -13.96 7.00 27.27
N LEU A 126 -13.83 6.83 25.96
CA LEU A 126 -12.71 7.41 25.20
C LEU A 126 -12.92 8.91 24.92
N PRO A 127 -11.84 9.72 24.92
CA PRO A 127 -11.87 11.07 24.36
C PRO A 127 -12.37 11.05 22.91
N THR A 128 -13.12 12.07 22.51
CA THR A 128 -13.74 12.18 21.16
C THR A 128 -12.75 11.93 20.01
N ARG A 129 -11.49 12.38 20.16
CA ARG A 129 -10.42 12.15 19.19
C ARG A 129 -10.14 10.65 18.98
N LEU A 130 -9.98 9.90 20.06
CA LEU A 130 -9.68 8.46 20.03
C LEU A 130 -10.91 7.64 19.66
N GLN A 131 -12.11 8.09 20.06
CA GLN A 131 -13.35 7.45 19.63
C GLN A 131 -13.48 7.48 18.09
N ALA A 132 -13.11 8.59 17.44
CA ALA A 132 -13.13 8.70 15.99
C ALA A 132 -12.15 7.74 15.29
N PHE A 133 -10.98 7.49 15.88
CA PHE A 133 -10.03 6.48 15.42
C PHE A 133 -10.63 5.06 15.50
N VAL A 134 -11.24 4.71 16.63
CA VAL A 134 -11.90 3.41 16.82
C VAL A 134 -13.07 3.24 15.85
N ASP A 135 -13.95 4.24 15.75
CA ASP A 135 -15.13 4.17 14.87
C ASP A 135 -14.72 4.08 13.38
N TYR A 136 -13.61 4.71 12.98
CA TYR A 136 -13.08 4.58 11.62
C TYR A 136 -12.66 3.14 11.31
N HIS A 137 -11.83 2.52 12.16
CA HIS A 137 -11.35 1.15 11.94
C HIS A 137 -12.46 0.11 12.09
N ALA A 138 -13.37 0.28 13.06
CA ALA A 138 -14.55 -0.58 13.21
C ALA A 138 -15.49 -0.46 12.00
N GLY A 139 -15.66 0.74 11.44
CA GLY A 139 -16.44 0.96 10.24
C GLY A 139 -15.83 0.29 9.01
N LEU A 140 -14.51 0.40 8.83
CA LEU A 140 -13.78 -0.25 7.73
C LEU A 140 -13.84 -1.78 7.82
N ASP A 141 -13.67 -2.34 9.02
CA ASP A 141 -13.79 -3.79 9.26
C ASP A 141 -15.22 -4.28 8.97
N SER A 142 -16.24 -3.57 9.46
CA SER A 142 -17.66 -3.87 9.17
C SER A 142 -17.94 -3.86 7.66
N GLN A 143 -17.38 -2.89 6.93
CA GLN A 143 -17.56 -2.80 5.48
C GLN A 143 -16.95 -4.02 4.77
N ARG A 144 -15.74 -4.45 5.16
CA ARG A 144 -15.07 -5.62 4.57
C ARG A 144 -15.81 -6.93 4.84
N GLN A 145 -16.49 -7.03 5.98
CA GLN A 145 -17.35 -8.16 6.33
C GLN A 145 -18.71 -8.11 5.62
N GLY A 146 -19.05 -7.01 4.95
CA GLY A 146 -20.32 -6.80 4.25
C GLY A 146 -21.43 -6.23 5.14
N ASP A 147 -21.13 -5.86 6.39
CA ASP A 147 -22.07 -5.26 7.34
C ASP A 147 -22.23 -3.75 7.10
N LEU A 148 -22.76 -3.41 5.92
CA LEU A 148 -22.82 -2.03 5.40
C LEU A 148 -23.59 -1.06 6.29
N VAL A 149 -24.64 -1.53 6.99
CA VAL A 149 -25.44 -0.72 7.90
C VAL A 149 -24.62 -0.31 9.12
N TRP A 150 -23.87 -1.25 9.71
CA TRP A 150 -23.00 -0.98 10.85
C TRP A 150 -21.82 -0.10 10.45
N ALA A 151 -21.24 -0.34 9.28
CA ALA A 151 -20.19 0.50 8.72
C ALA A 151 -20.65 1.97 8.62
N ALA A 152 -21.80 2.22 7.98
CA ALA A 152 -22.36 3.56 7.85
C ALA A 152 -22.63 4.22 9.21
N GLN A 153 -23.19 3.49 10.17
CA GLN A 153 -23.45 4.00 11.51
C GLN A 153 -22.18 4.39 12.28
N ARG A 154 -21.11 3.59 12.15
CA ARG A 154 -19.82 3.87 12.78
C ARG A 154 -19.16 5.09 12.15
N LEU A 155 -19.05 5.11 10.82
CA LEU A 155 -18.41 6.20 10.07
C LEU A 155 -19.13 7.54 10.27
N ALA A 156 -20.46 7.54 10.38
CA ALA A 156 -21.25 8.75 10.63
C ALA A 156 -21.03 9.39 12.01
N ARG A 157 -20.42 8.69 12.97
CA ARG A 157 -20.10 9.23 14.31
C ARG A 157 -18.81 10.05 14.33
N ILE A 158 -18.01 9.99 13.26
CA ILE A 158 -16.71 10.67 13.18
C ILE A 158 -16.93 12.18 13.00
N PRO A 159 -16.48 13.03 13.93
CA PRO A 159 -16.69 14.47 13.84
C PRO A 159 -15.81 15.12 12.76
N GLU A 160 -16.25 16.23 12.17
CA GLU A 160 -15.53 16.92 11.07
C GLU A 160 -14.11 17.39 11.44
N LYS A 161 -13.87 17.64 12.73
CA LYS A 161 -12.55 18.02 13.27
C LYS A 161 -11.59 16.83 13.40
N SER A 162 -12.09 15.61 13.24
CA SER A 162 -11.27 14.41 13.34
C SER A 162 -10.36 14.26 12.11
N PRO A 163 -9.10 13.83 12.28
CA PRO A 163 -8.24 13.48 11.14
C PRO A 163 -8.80 12.33 10.29
N TYR A 164 -9.74 11.54 10.83
CA TYR A 164 -10.37 10.41 10.12
C TYR A 164 -11.60 10.79 9.30
N TRP A 165 -12.08 12.03 9.41
CA TRP A 165 -13.37 12.41 8.81
C TRP A 165 -13.38 12.31 7.28
N TRP A 166 -12.35 12.83 6.61
CA TRP A 166 -12.22 12.68 5.17
C TRP A 166 -12.06 11.23 4.74
N ARG A 167 -11.31 10.43 5.50
CA ARG A 167 -11.15 9.00 5.24
C ARG A 167 -12.48 8.26 5.34
N ALA A 168 -13.29 8.60 6.35
CA ALA A 168 -14.62 8.04 6.51
C ALA A 168 -15.53 8.37 5.30
N ARG A 169 -15.51 9.62 4.82
CA ARG A 169 -16.27 10.01 3.63
C ARG A 169 -15.80 9.29 2.38
N TYR A 170 -14.49 9.14 2.19
CA TYR A 170 -13.94 8.39 1.07
C TYR A 170 -14.36 6.92 1.11
N VAL A 171 -14.35 6.29 2.29
CA VAL A 171 -14.82 4.91 2.48
C VAL A 171 -16.28 4.75 2.06
N VAL A 172 -17.15 5.71 2.41
CA VAL A 172 -18.57 5.72 1.98
C VAL A 172 -18.67 5.85 0.46
N ALA A 173 -17.90 6.74 -0.17
CA ALA A 173 -17.93 6.89 -1.63
C ALA A 173 -17.44 5.62 -2.35
N VAL A 174 -16.40 4.95 -1.83
CA VAL A 174 -15.94 3.64 -2.36
C VAL A 174 -17.02 2.56 -2.21
N GLN A 175 -17.81 2.61 -1.15
CA GLN A 175 -18.95 1.71 -0.98
C GLN A 175 -20.03 1.95 -2.04
N GLU A 176 -20.30 3.21 -2.41
CA GLU A 176 -21.23 3.56 -3.48
C GLU A 176 -20.76 3.01 -4.83
N VAL A 177 -19.46 3.09 -5.12
CA VAL A 177 -18.85 2.43 -6.30
C VAL A 177 -19.11 0.93 -6.27
N ALA A 178 -18.84 0.27 -5.14
CA ALA A 178 -19.05 -1.17 -5.00
C ALA A 178 -20.53 -1.59 -5.14
N ALA A 179 -21.46 -0.69 -4.79
CA ALA A 179 -22.89 -0.88 -4.97
C ALA A 179 -23.40 -0.56 -6.39
N GLY A 180 -22.53 -0.05 -7.27
CA GLY A 180 -22.89 0.40 -8.62
C GLY A 180 -23.59 1.77 -8.68
N ALA A 181 -23.64 2.50 -7.57
CA ALA A 181 -24.16 3.86 -7.48
C ALA A 181 -23.08 4.88 -7.94
N LEU A 182 -22.73 4.80 -9.23
CA LEU A 182 -21.56 5.50 -9.78
C LEU A 182 -21.72 7.03 -9.80
N ASP A 183 -22.92 7.53 -10.05
CA ASP A 183 -23.19 8.98 -10.08
C ASP A 183 -23.11 9.58 -8.68
N GLU A 184 -23.67 8.88 -7.67
CA GLU A 184 -23.56 9.26 -6.25
C GLU A 184 -22.10 9.24 -5.78
N ALA A 185 -21.37 8.16 -6.10
CA ALA A 185 -19.96 8.03 -5.75
C ALA A 185 -19.11 9.16 -6.35
N GLN A 186 -19.33 9.49 -7.62
CA GLN A 186 -18.64 10.59 -8.29
C GLN A 186 -18.94 11.91 -7.59
N ALA A 187 -20.22 12.22 -7.34
CA ALA A 187 -20.61 13.44 -6.66
C ALA A 187 -20.00 13.53 -5.24
N ALA A 188 -19.95 12.43 -4.50
CA ALA A 188 -19.35 12.37 -3.17
C ALA A 188 -17.83 12.62 -3.21
N LEU A 189 -17.11 12.07 -4.18
CA LEU A 189 -15.67 12.28 -4.37
C LEU A 189 -15.35 13.70 -4.84
N GLU A 190 -16.10 14.26 -5.79
CA GLU A 190 -15.97 15.65 -6.22
C GLU A 190 -16.23 16.63 -5.07
N ALA A 191 -17.21 16.33 -4.22
CA ALA A 191 -17.51 17.10 -3.03
C ALA A 191 -16.34 17.08 -2.03
N ILE A 192 -15.63 15.95 -1.87
CA ILE A 192 -14.43 15.90 -1.01
C ILE A 192 -13.38 16.92 -1.46
N LEU A 193 -13.04 16.96 -2.75
CA LEU A 193 -12.04 17.90 -3.27
C LEU A 193 -12.54 19.35 -3.18
N THR A 194 -13.78 19.59 -3.61
CA THR A 194 -14.38 20.94 -3.61
C THR A 194 -14.46 21.53 -2.21
N GLU A 195 -14.92 20.74 -1.24
CA GLU A 195 -15.05 21.18 0.15
C GLU A 195 -13.69 21.34 0.84
N ALA A 196 -12.69 20.51 0.48
CA ALA A 196 -11.33 20.63 1.00
C ALA A 196 -10.61 21.87 0.46
N ASP A 197 -10.95 22.32 -0.75
CA ASP A 197 -10.33 23.48 -1.40
C ASP A 197 -11.09 24.80 -1.13
N ASP A 198 -12.20 24.78 -0.39
CA ASP A 198 -12.95 25.99 -0.03
C ASP A 198 -12.20 26.82 1.02
N PRO A 199 -11.70 28.03 0.66
CA PRO A 199 -10.93 28.86 1.57
C PRO A 199 -11.75 29.41 2.77
N ASN A 200 -13.09 29.32 2.70
CA ASN A 200 -13.96 29.78 3.78
C ASN A 200 -14.27 28.67 4.79
N ARG A 201 -13.83 27.42 4.55
CA ARG A 201 -14.11 26.31 5.43
C ARG A 201 -13.16 26.31 6.62
N VAL A 202 -13.70 26.65 7.79
CA VAL A 202 -12.93 26.72 9.05
C VAL A 202 -13.36 25.61 9.98
N GLY A 203 -12.39 24.99 10.67
CA GLY A 203 -12.65 24.01 11.73
C GLY A 203 -12.97 22.61 11.23
N VAL A 204 -12.52 22.28 10.02
CA VAL A 204 -12.46 20.91 9.48
C VAL A 204 -10.98 20.52 9.36
N ALA A 205 -10.67 19.23 9.51
CA ALA A 205 -9.30 18.76 9.29
C ALA A 205 -8.88 19.01 7.83
N ASP A 206 -7.59 19.26 7.59
CA ASP A 206 -7.08 19.34 6.22
C ASP A 206 -7.19 17.98 5.52
N LEU A 207 -7.44 17.98 4.21
CA LEU A 207 -7.46 16.76 3.42
C LEU A 207 -6.02 16.24 3.26
N PRO A 208 -5.68 15.05 3.77
CA PRO A 208 -4.33 14.51 3.65
C PRO A 208 -3.95 14.26 2.20
N ASP A 209 -2.69 14.52 1.83
CA ASP A 209 -2.22 14.43 0.45
C ASP A 209 -2.38 13.04 -0.16
N ASP A 210 -2.13 11.98 0.62
CA ASP A 210 -2.33 10.59 0.20
C ASP A 210 -3.78 10.31 -0.15
N LEU A 211 -4.71 10.76 0.70
CA LEU A 211 -6.14 10.62 0.45
C LEU A 211 -6.61 11.46 -0.75
N ARG A 212 -6.02 12.63 -0.96
CA ARG A 212 -6.31 13.44 -2.16
C ARG A 212 -5.94 12.68 -3.43
N LEU A 213 -4.79 11.98 -3.45
CA LEU A 213 -4.40 11.14 -4.59
C LEU A 213 -5.37 9.99 -4.81
N ASP A 214 -5.82 9.34 -3.73
CA ASP A 214 -6.80 8.26 -3.82
C ASP A 214 -8.16 8.74 -4.34
N VAL A 215 -8.59 9.94 -3.96
CA VAL A 215 -9.82 10.58 -4.48
C VAL A 215 -9.68 10.92 -5.96
N GLU A 216 -8.58 11.59 -6.35
CA GLU A 216 -8.31 11.96 -7.74
C GLU A 216 -8.24 10.71 -8.64
N ARG A 217 -7.57 9.64 -8.19
CA ARG A 217 -7.51 8.37 -8.92
C ARG A 217 -8.88 7.71 -9.05
N SER A 218 -9.69 7.70 -7.99
CA SER A 218 -11.05 7.15 -8.04
C SER A 218 -11.94 7.93 -9.02
N LEU A 219 -11.85 9.25 -9.03
CA LEU A 219 -12.55 10.09 -10.01
C LEU A 219 -12.10 9.78 -11.43
N ALA A 220 -10.78 9.69 -11.67
CA ALA A 220 -10.24 9.36 -12.98
C ALA A 220 -10.81 8.04 -13.52
N ARG A 221 -10.87 7.00 -12.69
CA ARG A 221 -11.45 5.70 -13.04
C ARG A 221 -12.95 5.79 -13.29
N LEU A 222 -13.72 6.55 -12.50
CA LEU A 222 -15.15 6.76 -12.74
C LEU A 222 -15.42 7.50 -14.07
N HIS A 223 -14.64 8.54 -14.36
CA HIS A 223 -14.71 9.24 -15.65
C HIS A 223 -14.34 8.34 -16.82
N PHE A 224 -13.34 7.47 -16.64
CA PHE A 224 -12.98 6.45 -17.61
C PHE A 224 -14.14 5.49 -17.85
N GLU A 225 -14.69 4.86 -16.81
CA GLU A 225 -15.84 3.94 -16.95
C GLU A 225 -17.06 4.61 -17.62
N ALA A 226 -17.28 5.90 -17.38
CA ALA A 226 -18.34 6.67 -18.00
C ALA A 226 -18.05 7.16 -19.44
N GLY A 227 -16.91 6.79 -20.02
CA GLY A 227 -16.52 7.18 -21.38
C GLY A 227 -16.03 8.61 -21.54
N ARG A 228 -15.75 9.31 -20.43
CA ARG A 228 -15.32 10.72 -20.40
C ARG A 228 -13.80 10.81 -20.27
N TRP A 229 -13.12 10.35 -21.33
CA TRP A 229 -11.66 10.16 -21.34
C TRP A 229 -10.85 11.43 -21.06
N ASP A 230 -11.27 12.58 -21.58
CA ASP A 230 -10.61 13.86 -21.32
C ASP A 230 -10.64 14.22 -19.82
N GLN A 231 -11.77 13.99 -19.15
CA GLN A 231 -11.89 14.23 -17.72
C GLN A 231 -11.06 13.23 -16.92
N ALA A 232 -11.05 11.96 -17.33
CA ALA A 232 -10.21 10.94 -16.71
C ALA A 232 -8.72 11.35 -16.74
N LEU A 233 -8.24 11.82 -17.90
CA LEU A 233 -6.86 12.29 -18.08
C LEU A 233 -6.53 13.49 -17.19
N LEU A 234 -7.43 14.47 -17.05
CA LEU A 234 -7.21 15.61 -16.15
C LEU A 234 -6.97 15.18 -14.70
N HIS A 235 -7.70 14.18 -14.23
CA HIS A 235 -7.52 13.63 -12.88
C HIS A 235 -6.24 12.78 -12.78
N TYR A 236 -5.95 11.94 -13.79
CA TYR A 236 -4.71 11.17 -13.81
C TYR A 236 -3.46 12.06 -13.83
N ASP A 237 -3.47 13.17 -14.55
CA ASP A 237 -2.35 14.13 -14.58
C ASP A 237 -2.05 14.69 -13.17
N ARG A 238 -3.09 15.04 -12.40
CA ARG A 238 -2.92 15.50 -11.00
C ARG A 238 -2.33 14.43 -10.09
N VAL A 239 -2.70 13.16 -10.31
CA VAL A 239 -2.08 12.04 -9.59
C VAL A 239 -0.62 11.89 -10.00
N ARG A 240 -0.32 12.02 -11.30
CA ARG A 240 1.03 11.85 -11.87
C ARG A 240 2.02 12.90 -11.39
N GLU A 241 1.58 14.15 -11.21
CA GLU A 241 2.39 15.24 -10.67
C GLU A 241 2.97 14.92 -9.28
N ARG A 242 2.25 14.11 -8.49
CA ARG A 242 2.59 13.81 -7.10
C ARG A 242 3.10 12.38 -6.90
N ALA A 243 2.75 11.46 -7.80
CA ALA A 243 3.16 10.06 -7.80
C ALA A 243 3.82 9.67 -9.14
N PRO A 244 5.00 10.23 -9.47
CA PRO A 244 5.62 10.05 -10.77
C PRO A 244 6.06 8.61 -11.08
N SER A 245 6.38 7.84 -10.03
CA SER A 245 6.87 6.47 -10.12
C SER A 245 5.76 5.40 -10.09
N ASP A 246 4.48 5.78 -10.25
CA ASP A 246 3.39 4.81 -10.27
C ASP A 246 3.20 4.19 -11.67
N ALA A 247 3.74 3.00 -11.87
CA ALA A 247 3.61 2.24 -13.12
C ALA A 247 2.15 1.93 -13.49
N THR A 248 1.28 1.72 -12.50
CA THR A 248 -0.13 1.38 -12.75
C THR A 248 -0.84 2.57 -13.39
N LEU A 249 -0.49 3.77 -12.94
CA LEU A 249 -1.04 5.02 -13.48
C LEU A 249 -0.69 5.20 -14.96
N LEU A 250 0.56 4.90 -15.38
CA LEU A 250 0.96 5.00 -16.79
C LEU A 250 0.12 4.09 -17.70
N LEU A 251 -0.21 2.87 -17.24
CA LEU A 251 -1.06 1.95 -17.98
C LEU A 251 -2.51 2.45 -18.07
N GLU A 252 -3.06 2.97 -16.97
CA GLU A 252 -4.40 3.57 -16.93
C GLU A 252 -4.51 4.80 -17.85
N MET A 253 -3.49 5.67 -17.84
CA MET A 253 -3.38 6.80 -18.77
C MET A 253 -3.26 6.35 -20.23
N ALA A 254 -2.49 5.29 -20.51
CA ALA A 254 -2.35 4.74 -21.86
C ALA A 254 -3.70 4.26 -22.42
N TRP A 255 -4.51 3.60 -21.58
CA TRP A 255 -5.88 3.23 -21.95
C TRP A 255 -6.75 4.45 -22.23
N ALA A 256 -6.73 5.46 -21.35
CA ALA A 256 -7.50 6.68 -21.53
C ALA A 256 -7.13 7.40 -22.84
N HIS A 257 -5.83 7.52 -23.14
CA HIS A 257 -5.38 8.09 -24.42
C HIS A 257 -5.78 7.25 -25.62
N PHE A 258 -5.70 5.91 -25.54
CA PHE A 258 -6.15 5.03 -26.61
C PHE A 258 -7.64 5.24 -26.90
N TYR A 259 -8.50 5.23 -25.89
CA TYR A 259 -9.94 5.50 -26.07
C TYR A 259 -10.25 6.94 -26.47
N ASN A 260 -9.36 7.89 -26.20
CA ASN A 260 -9.48 9.26 -26.70
C ASN A 260 -8.97 9.44 -28.16
N GLY A 261 -8.50 8.36 -28.80
CA GLY A 261 -7.94 8.40 -30.16
C GLY A 261 -6.53 8.99 -30.25
N ALA A 262 -5.87 9.21 -29.11
CA ALA A 262 -4.48 9.64 -29.02
C ALA A 262 -3.53 8.42 -28.98
N THR A 263 -3.59 7.55 -30.00
CA THR A 263 -2.89 6.25 -29.98
C THR A 263 -1.37 6.40 -29.87
N ARG A 264 -0.80 7.40 -30.53
CA ARG A 264 0.64 7.72 -30.47
C ARG A 264 1.11 8.10 -29.05
N ARG A 265 0.23 8.75 -28.29
CA ARG A 265 0.47 9.13 -26.90
C ARG A 265 0.41 7.91 -25.99
N ALA A 266 -0.59 7.05 -26.19
CA ALA A 266 -0.67 5.76 -25.49
C ALA A 266 0.58 4.90 -25.71
N LEU A 267 1.10 4.82 -26.94
CA LEU A 267 2.35 4.11 -27.24
C LEU A 267 3.57 4.70 -26.52
N GLY A 268 3.63 6.03 -26.33
CA GLY A 268 4.69 6.68 -25.56
C GLY A 268 4.67 6.28 -24.09
N LEU A 269 3.49 6.28 -23.46
CA LEU A 269 3.31 5.83 -22.07
C LEU A 269 3.63 4.33 -21.90
N LEU A 270 3.29 3.51 -22.89
CA LEU A 270 3.65 2.09 -22.88
C LEU A 270 5.16 1.86 -23.01
N LEU A 271 5.84 2.68 -23.80
CA LEU A 271 7.31 2.67 -23.86
C LEU A 271 7.94 3.10 -22.53
N ALA A 272 7.34 4.06 -21.82
CA ALA A 272 7.80 4.47 -20.50
C ALA A 272 7.82 3.32 -19.49
N LEU A 273 6.91 2.35 -19.62
CA LEU A 273 6.89 1.14 -18.78
C LEU A 273 8.09 0.21 -19.03
N ASP A 274 8.91 0.42 -20.05
CA ASP A 274 10.18 -0.29 -20.24
C ASP A 274 11.35 0.32 -19.43
N ALA A 275 11.12 1.43 -18.71
CA ALA A 275 12.12 2.05 -17.87
C ALA A 275 12.65 1.06 -16.80
N PRO A 276 13.95 1.14 -16.44
CA PRO A 276 14.55 0.23 -15.45
C PRO A 276 13.84 0.19 -14.09
N GLU A 277 13.23 1.30 -13.67
CA GLU A 277 12.48 1.38 -12.40
C GLU A 277 11.21 0.53 -12.37
N PHE A 278 10.69 0.11 -13.53
CA PHE A 278 9.47 -0.71 -13.64
C PHE A 278 9.73 -2.17 -13.98
N GLN A 279 10.99 -2.64 -13.96
CA GLN A 279 11.34 -4.00 -14.38
C GLN A 279 10.64 -5.11 -13.57
N ASP A 280 10.32 -4.83 -12.31
CA ASP A 280 9.66 -5.77 -11.39
C ASP A 280 8.12 -5.75 -11.49
N VAL A 281 7.55 -4.82 -12.27
CA VAL A 281 6.10 -4.69 -12.44
C VAL A 281 5.58 -5.68 -13.48
N ILE A 282 4.72 -6.61 -13.05
CA ILE A 282 4.03 -7.53 -13.95
C ILE A 282 2.79 -6.86 -14.53
N ALA A 283 2.94 -6.27 -15.71
CA ALA A 283 1.85 -5.67 -16.48
C ALA A 283 1.72 -6.34 -17.87
N PRO A 284 1.22 -7.59 -17.96
CA PRO A 284 1.10 -8.31 -19.23
C PRO A 284 0.18 -7.58 -20.22
N GLU A 285 -0.81 -6.87 -19.70
CA GLU A 285 -1.75 -6.03 -20.47
C GLU A 285 -1.05 -4.98 -21.33
N ARG A 286 0.11 -4.45 -20.90
CA ARG A 286 0.85 -3.43 -21.65
C ARG A 286 1.18 -3.86 -23.08
N TYR A 287 1.56 -5.13 -23.26
CA TYR A 287 1.91 -5.68 -24.57
C TYR A 287 0.69 -5.89 -25.47
N LEU A 288 -0.46 -6.23 -24.87
CA LEU A 288 -1.72 -6.36 -25.59
C LEU A 288 -2.21 -4.99 -26.05
N LEU A 289 -2.19 -3.99 -25.15
CA LEU A 289 -2.56 -2.63 -25.48
C LEU A 289 -1.65 -2.06 -26.58
N GLU A 290 -0.33 -2.27 -26.48
CA GLU A 290 0.62 -1.85 -27.51
C GLU A 290 0.30 -2.47 -28.89
N ALA A 291 0.03 -3.77 -28.93
CA ALA A 291 -0.35 -4.46 -30.17
C ALA A 291 -1.66 -3.89 -30.75
N ILE A 292 -2.65 -3.58 -29.91
CA ILE A 292 -3.94 -3.00 -30.33
C ILE A 292 -3.76 -1.54 -30.81
N CYS A 293 -2.92 -0.75 -30.15
CA CYS A 293 -2.53 0.59 -30.59
C CYS A 293 -1.88 0.55 -31.98
N LEU A 294 -0.87 -0.30 -32.17
CA LEU A 294 -0.19 -0.47 -33.46
C LEU A 294 -1.15 -0.98 -34.55
N ARG A 295 -2.07 -1.88 -34.19
CA ARG A 295 -3.14 -2.34 -35.10
C ARG A 295 -4.02 -1.19 -35.59
N ARG A 296 -4.37 -0.25 -34.69
CA ARG A 296 -5.22 0.89 -35.02
C ARG A 296 -4.57 1.86 -36.01
N LEU A 297 -3.25 1.94 -35.99
CA LEU A 297 -2.44 2.67 -36.98
C LEU A 297 -2.07 1.82 -38.21
N CYS A 298 -2.64 0.61 -38.32
CA CYS A 298 -2.37 -0.37 -39.38
C CYS A 298 -0.88 -0.75 -39.52
N GLN A 299 -0.15 -0.72 -38.41
CA GLN A 299 1.24 -1.15 -38.28
C GLN A 299 1.30 -2.64 -37.91
N PHE A 300 0.97 -3.53 -38.86
CA PHE A 300 0.78 -4.96 -38.60
C PHE A 300 2.03 -5.71 -38.13
N ASP A 301 3.20 -5.47 -38.74
CA ASP A 301 4.43 -6.14 -38.35
C ASP A 301 4.87 -5.75 -36.93
N PRO A 302 4.97 -4.45 -36.57
CA PRO A 302 5.20 -4.02 -35.19
C PRO A 302 4.15 -4.55 -34.20
N ALA A 303 2.87 -4.55 -34.58
CA ALA A 303 1.80 -5.07 -33.71
C ALA A 303 1.99 -6.55 -33.38
N ARG A 304 2.40 -7.36 -34.37
CA ARG A 304 2.70 -8.78 -34.16
C ARG A 304 3.92 -8.97 -33.25
N GLU A 305 4.97 -8.17 -33.45
CA GLU A 305 6.17 -8.21 -32.60
C GLU A 305 5.84 -7.87 -31.15
N ALA A 306 5.07 -6.80 -30.92
CA ALA A 306 4.59 -6.41 -29.59
C ALA A 306 3.82 -7.55 -28.90
N ALA A 307 2.89 -8.19 -29.62
CA ALA A 307 2.11 -9.30 -29.10
C ALA A 307 2.99 -10.51 -28.70
N VAL A 308 4.02 -10.82 -29.48
CA VAL A 308 4.90 -11.98 -29.21
C VAL A 308 5.92 -11.69 -28.10
N ARG A 309 6.30 -10.42 -27.86
CA ARG A 309 7.21 -10.05 -26.75
C ARG A 309 6.71 -10.50 -25.38
N LEU A 310 5.40 -10.47 -25.15
CA LEU A 310 4.79 -10.99 -23.91
C LEU A 310 5.19 -12.44 -23.65
N ARG A 311 5.13 -13.29 -24.68
CA ARG A 311 5.51 -14.71 -24.56
C ARG A 311 6.99 -14.89 -24.26
N ALA A 312 7.84 -14.06 -24.85
CA ALA A 312 9.27 -14.09 -24.58
C ALA A 312 9.58 -13.64 -23.15
N ARG A 313 8.94 -12.57 -22.67
CA ARG A 313 9.13 -12.03 -21.31
C ARG A 313 8.74 -13.03 -20.22
N TYR A 314 7.62 -13.74 -20.40
CA TYR A 314 7.08 -14.67 -19.40
C TYR A 314 7.28 -16.15 -19.76
N ALA A 315 8.28 -16.47 -20.61
CA ALA A 315 8.50 -17.83 -21.10
C ALA A 315 8.74 -18.84 -19.97
N ASP A 316 9.49 -18.44 -18.93
CA ASP A 316 9.81 -19.30 -17.79
C ASP A 316 8.56 -19.61 -16.95
N ALA A 317 7.82 -18.57 -16.56
CA ALA A 317 6.54 -18.72 -15.88
C ALA A 317 5.56 -19.59 -16.67
N TYR A 318 5.51 -19.47 -18.01
CA TYR A 318 4.67 -20.34 -18.83
C TYR A 318 5.11 -21.80 -18.80
N ARG A 319 6.42 -22.09 -18.88
CA ARG A 319 6.95 -23.47 -18.79
C ARG A 319 6.65 -24.09 -17.43
N GLU A 320 6.77 -23.32 -16.36
CA GLU A 320 6.48 -23.77 -15.00
C GLU A 320 4.99 -24.07 -14.82
N LEU A 321 4.10 -23.17 -15.27
CA LEU A 321 2.65 -23.40 -15.29
C LEU A 321 2.26 -24.65 -16.09
N GLU A 322 2.91 -24.90 -17.24
CA GLU A 322 2.66 -26.09 -18.06
C GLU A 322 3.20 -27.39 -17.44
N SER A 323 4.23 -27.30 -16.60
CA SER A 323 4.80 -28.48 -15.92
C SER A 323 3.88 -29.05 -14.84
N GLY A 324 2.91 -28.26 -14.36
CA GLY A 324 2.02 -28.64 -13.25
C GLY A 324 2.70 -28.66 -11.89
N ALA A 325 3.88 -28.03 -11.75
CA ALA A 325 4.56 -27.87 -10.48
C ALA A 325 3.69 -27.07 -9.48
N PRO A 326 3.85 -27.29 -8.16
CA PRO A 326 3.15 -26.48 -7.17
C PRO A 326 3.48 -24.99 -7.34
N LEU A 327 2.46 -24.14 -7.53
CA LEU A 327 2.65 -22.70 -7.79
C LEU A 327 3.45 -21.96 -6.70
N LEU A 328 3.44 -22.48 -5.47
CA LEU A 328 4.20 -21.92 -4.35
C LEU A 328 5.72 -22.10 -4.50
N GLU A 329 6.17 -23.01 -5.37
CA GLU A 329 7.58 -23.27 -5.62
C GLU A 329 8.16 -22.40 -6.76
N ASP A 330 7.29 -21.80 -7.58
CA ASP A 330 7.67 -20.85 -8.63
C ASP A 330 8.03 -19.51 -7.98
N GLN A 331 9.31 -19.14 -8.07
CA GLN A 331 9.84 -17.92 -7.44
C GLN A 331 9.30 -16.65 -8.12
N ALA A 332 9.13 -16.66 -9.44
CA ALA A 332 8.70 -15.49 -10.19
C ALA A 332 7.22 -15.20 -9.93
N LEU A 333 6.37 -16.23 -9.96
CA LEU A 333 4.95 -16.12 -9.63
C LEU A 333 4.74 -15.78 -8.15
N SER A 334 5.55 -16.35 -7.25
CA SER A 334 5.47 -16.02 -5.83
C SER A 334 5.84 -14.55 -5.58
N ALA A 335 6.92 -14.05 -6.18
CA ALA A 335 7.29 -12.64 -6.09
C ALA A 335 6.18 -11.73 -6.65
N ALA A 336 5.57 -12.09 -7.78
CA ALA A 336 4.43 -11.37 -8.34
C ALA A 336 3.22 -11.36 -7.41
N ALA A 337 2.87 -12.53 -6.85
CA ALA A 337 1.72 -12.70 -5.98
C ALA A 337 1.90 -12.01 -4.61
N GLU A 338 3.14 -11.80 -4.14
CA GLU A 338 3.41 -10.98 -2.95
C GLU A 338 3.02 -9.50 -3.13
N HIS A 339 3.05 -8.99 -4.36
CA HIS A 339 2.59 -7.63 -4.69
C HIS A 339 1.08 -7.53 -4.87
N HIS A 340 0.36 -8.66 -4.91
CA HIS A 340 -1.09 -8.67 -5.03
C HIS A 340 -1.73 -7.95 -3.82
N PRO A 341 -2.77 -7.11 -4.00
CA PRO A 341 -3.36 -6.32 -2.91
C PRO A 341 -3.76 -7.15 -1.68
N ALA A 342 -4.24 -8.37 -1.89
CA ALA A 342 -4.63 -9.29 -0.81
C ALA A 342 -3.45 -9.84 0.02
N VAL A 343 -2.21 -9.80 -0.47
CA VAL A 343 -1.02 -10.37 0.19
C VAL A 343 -0.07 -9.27 0.67
N ARG A 344 0.00 -8.16 -0.07
CA ARG A 344 0.96 -7.08 0.10
C ARG A 344 1.08 -6.57 1.55
N ALA A 345 -0.06 -6.35 2.23
CA ALA A 345 -0.07 -5.87 3.60
C ALA A 345 0.57 -6.87 4.58
N THR A 346 0.20 -8.16 4.49
CA THR A 346 0.79 -9.22 5.32
C THR A 346 2.26 -9.46 4.99
N ALA A 347 2.65 -9.36 3.72
CA ALA A 347 4.05 -9.45 3.31
C ALA A 347 4.91 -8.30 3.88
N ALA A 348 4.38 -7.06 3.84
CA ALA A 348 5.03 -5.90 4.43
C ALA A 348 5.17 -6.02 5.95
N LEU A 349 4.15 -6.53 6.64
CA LEU A 349 4.20 -6.83 8.06
C LEU A 349 5.29 -7.85 8.39
N GLU A 350 5.32 -8.97 7.65
CA GLU A 350 6.34 -10.02 7.83
C GLU A 350 7.76 -9.47 7.67
N ALA A 351 7.99 -8.61 6.67
CA ALA A 351 9.26 -7.92 6.46
C ALA A 351 9.59 -6.98 7.63
N SER A 352 8.62 -6.21 8.13
CA SER A 352 8.80 -5.33 9.29
C SER A 352 9.19 -6.12 10.54
N LEU A 353 8.51 -7.23 10.84
CA LEU A 353 8.83 -8.09 11.98
C LEU A 353 10.25 -8.68 11.88
N ARG A 354 10.68 -9.09 10.69
CA ARG A 354 12.07 -9.56 10.47
C ARG A 354 13.08 -8.46 10.71
N ALA A 355 12.82 -7.24 10.24
CA ALA A 355 13.69 -6.09 10.45
C ALA A 355 13.78 -5.70 11.94
N GLU A 356 12.65 -5.67 12.64
CA GLU A 356 12.59 -5.42 14.08
C GLU A 356 13.33 -6.50 14.88
N ARG A 357 13.15 -7.78 14.52
CA ARG A 357 13.87 -8.89 15.17
C ARG A 357 15.38 -8.83 14.92
N ALA A 358 15.81 -8.37 13.74
CA ALA A 358 17.22 -8.13 13.47
C ALA A 358 17.79 -6.97 14.31
N ARG A 359 17.02 -5.88 14.49
CA ARG A 359 17.37 -4.80 15.43
C ARG A 359 17.48 -5.32 16.86
N LEU A 360 16.52 -6.13 17.31
CA LEU A 360 16.58 -6.78 18.62
C LEU A 360 17.85 -7.61 18.79
N ALA A 361 18.26 -8.38 17.77
CA ALA A 361 19.49 -9.15 17.78
C ALA A 361 20.76 -8.29 17.94
N ALA A 362 20.78 -7.07 17.38
CA ALA A 362 21.89 -6.14 17.58
C ALA A 362 21.99 -5.62 19.03
N LEU A 363 20.89 -5.66 19.79
CA LEU A 363 20.83 -5.23 21.18
C LEU A 363 21.10 -6.36 22.19
N THR A 364 21.50 -7.55 21.74
CA THR A 364 21.65 -8.75 22.60
C THR A 364 22.62 -8.53 23.77
N ASP A 365 23.72 -7.79 23.56
CA ASP A 365 24.73 -7.55 24.59
C ASP A 365 24.31 -6.47 25.60
N GLU A 366 23.44 -5.55 25.17
CA GLU A 366 22.93 -4.45 25.99
C GLU A 366 21.71 -4.87 26.82
N LEU A 367 20.90 -5.77 26.26
CA LEU A 367 19.72 -6.33 26.91
C LEU A 367 20.11 -7.54 27.77
N GLU A 368 19.45 -7.71 28.92
CA GLU A 368 19.67 -8.90 29.74
C GLU A 368 19.13 -10.15 29.03
N PRO A 369 19.75 -11.35 29.20
CA PRO A 369 19.37 -12.55 28.46
C PRO A 369 17.89 -12.95 28.62
N GLU A 370 17.28 -12.65 29.77
CA GLU A 370 15.87 -12.94 30.02
C GLU A 370 14.91 -11.99 29.30
N LEU A 371 15.25 -10.70 29.23
CA LEU A 371 14.49 -9.71 28.47
C LEU A 371 14.59 -9.98 26.98
N TYR A 372 15.81 -10.22 26.49
CA TYR A 372 16.03 -10.59 25.10
C TYR A 372 15.20 -11.81 24.70
N ARG A 373 15.23 -12.88 25.51
CA ARG A 373 14.43 -14.09 25.25
C ARG A 373 12.93 -13.80 25.23
N GLY A 374 12.43 -12.98 26.17
CA GLY A 374 11.02 -12.61 26.21
C GLY A 374 10.56 -11.84 24.97
N LEU A 375 11.37 -10.89 24.49
CA LEU A 375 11.12 -10.17 23.25
C LEU A 375 11.22 -11.09 22.02
N ASP A 376 12.26 -11.93 21.95
CA ASP A 376 12.44 -12.87 20.84
C ASP A 376 11.28 -13.86 20.73
N GLU A 377 10.72 -14.32 21.84
CA GLU A 377 9.51 -15.15 21.87
C GLU A 377 8.28 -14.45 21.28
N ILE A 378 8.10 -13.14 21.55
CA ILE A 378 7.02 -12.34 20.95
C ILE A 378 7.18 -12.32 19.43
N TYR A 379 8.38 -12.00 18.94
CA TYR A 379 8.66 -11.96 17.50
C TYR A 379 8.59 -13.33 16.83
N ALA A 380 9.05 -14.39 17.49
CA ALA A 380 8.99 -15.75 16.97
C ALA A 380 7.54 -16.20 16.74
N ARG A 381 6.66 -15.96 17.71
CA ARG A 381 5.22 -16.28 17.59
C ARG A 381 4.54 -15.43 16.51
N GLY A 382 4.82 -14.13 16.50
CA GLY A 382 4.28 -13.22 15.48
C GLY A 382 4.69 -13.61 14.07
N LEU A 383 5.97 -13.92 13.85
CA LEU A 383 6.47 -14.39 12.56
C LEU A 383 5.84 -15.72 12.15
N GLU A 384 5.69 -16.68 13.07
CA GLU A 384 5.06 -17.96 12.77
C GLU A 384 3.63 -17.77 12.24
N GLU A 385 2.82 -16.96 12.93
CA GLU A 385 1.44 -16.71 12.56
C GLU A 385 1.32 -15.89 11.26
N VAL A 386 2.10 -14.81 11.12
CA VAL A 386 2.11 -13.98 9.91
C VAL A 386 2.59 -14.78 8.70
N SER A 387 3.64 -15.60 8.83
CA SER A 387 4.11 -16.49 7.77
C SER A 387 3.08 -17.57 7.41
N ARG A 388 2.31 -18.08 8.37
CA ARG A 388 1.20 -19.02 8.12
C ARG A 388 0.11 -18.33 7.29
N ARG A 389 -0.35 -17.16 7.71
CA ARG A 389 -1.40 -16.37 7.03
C ARG A 389 -0.98 -15.94 5.64
N LYS A 390 0.24 -15.41 5.49
CA LYS A 390 0.81 -15.04 4.18
C LYS A 390 0.79 -16.22 3.22
N ARG A 391 1.22 -17.41 3.64
CA ARG A 391 1.19 -18.61 2.79
C ARG A 391 -0.22 -19.00 2.35
N GLU A 392 -1.23 -18.79 3.18
CA GLU A 392 -2.63 -19.04 2.83
C GLU A 392 -3.13 -18.04 1.77
N LEU A 393 -2.91 -16.74 2.01
CA LEU A 393 -3.28 -15.67 1.07
C LEU A 393 -2.54 -15.82 -0.28
N LEU A 394 -1.27 -16.19 -0.23
CA LEU A 394 -0.42 -16.38 -1.41
C LEU A 394 -0.97 -17.47 -2.33
N ARG A 395 -1.54 -18.57 -1.80
CA ARG A 395 -2.18 -19.60 -2.63
C ARG A 395 -3.32 -19.04 -3.47
N GLY A 396 -4.16 -18.20 -2.89
CA GLY A 396 -5.25 -17.54 -3.61
C GLY A 396 -4.74 -16.57 -4.67
N ALA A 397 -3.79 -15.71 -4.30
CA ALA A 397 -3.18 -14.74 -5.21
C ALA A 397 -2.43 -15.40 -6.38
N LEU A 398 -1.72 -16.50 -6.14
CA LEU A 398 -1.02 -17.26 -7.18
C LEU A 398 -1.97 -17.78 -8.25
N VAL A 399 -3.16 -18.26 -7.87
CA VAL A 399 -4.18 -18.70 -8.84
C VAL A 399 -4.64 -17.52 -9.70
N VAL A 400 -4.84 -16.34 -9.11
CA VAL A 400 -5.22 -15.12 -9.85
C VAL A 400 -4.14 -14.71 -10.83
N VAL A 401 -2.88 -14.60 -10.39
CA VAL A 401 -1.74 -14.22 -11.23
C VAL A 401 -1.51 -15.24 -12.34
N ALA A 402 -1.57 -16.54 -12.04
CA ALA A 402 -1.46 -17.60 -13.04
C ALA A 402 -2.56 -17.50 -14.10
N ASN A 403 -3.81 -17.32 -13.68
CA ASN A 403 -4.94 -17.13 -14.60
C ASN A 403 -4.79 -15.87 -15.44
N GLN A 404 -4.30 -14.76 -14.88
CA GLN A 404 -4.01 -13.54 -15.63
C GLN A 404 -2.96 -13.78 -16.73
N LEU A 405 -1.86 -14.48 -16.42
CA LEU A 405 -0.83 -14.80 -17.41
C LEU A 405 -1.32 -15.75 -18.50
N LEU A 406 -2.10 -16.77 -18.13
CA LEU A 406 -2.71 -17.71 -19.09
C LEU A 406 -3.72 -16.99 -19.99
N SER A 407 -4.55 -16.13 -19.41
CA SER A 407 -5.54 -15.33 -20.15
C SER A 407 -4.84 -14.37 -21.10
N ALA A 408 -3.77 -13.70 -20.66
CA ALA A 408 -2.96 -12.84 -21.50
C ALA A 408 -2.33 -13.60 -22.68
N ARG A 409 -1.89 -14.85 -22.46
CA ARG A 409 -1.36 -15.72 -23.52
C ARG A 409 -2.40 -16.07 -24.57
N GLU A 410 -3.62 -16.40 -24.16
CA GLU A 410 -4.73 -16.67 -25.10
C GLU A 410 -5.14 -15.39 -25.84
N ASN A 411 -5.18 -14.24 -25.16
CA ASN A 411 -5.41 -12.94 -25.79
C ASN A 411 -4.34 -12.62 -26.85
N VAL A 412 -3.07 -12.95 -26.60
CA VAL A 412 -2.01 -12.81 -27.62
C VAL A 412 -2.30 -13.69 -28.84
N ARG A 413 -2.79 -14.93 -28.66
CA ARG A 413 -3.18 -15.80 -29.79
C ARG A 413 -4.29 -15.16 -30.61
N LEU A 414 -5.32 -14.66 -29.93
CA LEU A 414 -6.45 -13.99 -30.58
C LEU A 414 -6.00 -12.74 -31.34
N VAL A 415 -5.27 -11.83 -30.69
CA VAL A 415 -4.75 -10.60 -31.31
C VAL A 415 -3.87 -10.92 -32.51
N THR A 416 -2.99 -11.92 -32.41
CA THR A 416 -2.13 -12.32 -33.54
C THR A 416 -2.95 -12.86 -34.71
N HIS A 417 -3.99 -13.65 -34.44
CA HIS A 417 -4.91 -14.14 -35.47
C HIS A 417 -5.69 -13.00 -36.13
N GLU A 418 -6.26 -12.10 -35.33
CA GLU A 418 -6.99 -10.93 -35.81
C GLU A 418 -6.11 -10.01 -36.66
N LEU A 419 -4.85 -9.80 -36.26
CA LEU A 419 -3.87 -9.05 -37.05
C LEU A 419 -3.66 -9.68 -38.43
N ALA A 420 -3.49 -11.00 -38.49
CA ALA A 420 -3.32 -11.72 -39.75
C ALA A 420 -4.56 -11.64 -40.65
N VAL A 421 -5.77 -11.79 -40.08
CA VAL A 421 -7.03 -11.67 -40.81
C VAL A 421 -7.26 -10.24 -41.32
N ALA A 422 -7.01 -9.24 -40.48
CA ALA A 422 -7.17 -7.82 -40.85
C ALA A 422 -6.20 -7.38 -41.94
N LEU A 423 -4.97 -7.92 -41.95
CA LEU A 423 -4.00 -7.70 -43.02
C LEU A 423 -4.54 -8.22 -44.36
N LEU A 424 -5.23 -9.36 -44.38
CA LEU A 424 -5.86 -9.94 -45.58
C LEU A 424 -7.12 -9.18 -46.02
N ARG A 425 -7.86 -8.57 -45.07
CA ARG A 425 -9.10 -7.83 -45.33
C ARG A 425 -8.90 -6.36 -45.74
N GLY A 426 -7.69 -5.99 -46.17
CA GLY A 426 -7.44 -4.70 -46.80
C GLY A 426 -7.00 -3.58 -45.85
N ARG A 427 -6.40 -3.91 -44.69
CA ARG A 427 -5.72 -2.93 -43.80
C ARG A 427 -6.63 -1.76 -43.37
N ARG A 428 -7.89 -2.05 -43.10
CA ARG A 428 -8.84 -1.05 -42.61
C ARG A 428 -8.65 -0.82 -41.12
N ARG A 429 -8.89 0.44 -40.69
CA ARG A 429 -8.91 0.79 -39.28
C ARG A 429 -10.08 0.06 -38.59
N PRO A 430 -9.88 -0.51 -37.38
CA PRO A 430 -10.99 -1.02 -36.58
C PRO A 430 -11.97 0.12 -36.19
N GLU A 431 -13.23 -0.22 -35.95
CA GLU A 431 -14.19 0.72 -35.38
C GLU A 431 -13.70 1.26 -34.03
N GLY A 432 -13.99 2.54 -33.78
CA GLY A 432 -13.55 3.23 -32.57
C GLY A 432 -13.50 4.74 -32.75
N PRO A 433 -12.88 5.46 -31.80
CA PRO A 433 -12.73 6.90 -31.86
C PRO A 433 -11.96 7.34 -33.12
N HIS A 434 -12.19 8.57 -33.56
CA HIS A 434 -11.36 9.16 -34.61
C HIS A 434 -9.91 9.25 -34.13
N GLU A 435 -8.95 8.79 -34.93
CA GLU A 435 -7.53 8.89 -34.60
C GLU A 435 -7.10 10.35 -34.69
N GLN A 436 -6.48 10.87 -33.64
CA GLN A 436 -5.99 12.25 -33.64
C GLN A 436 -4.82 12.40 -34.61
N ASP A 437 -4.72 13.59 -35.21
CA ASP A 437 -3.60 13.92 -36.09
C ASP A 437 -2.26 13.75 -35.36
N PRO A 438 -1.19 13.34 -36.05
CA PRO A 438 0.14 13.32 -35.46
C PRO A 438 0.48 14.68 -34.86
N ALA A 439 1.01 14.69 -33.63
CA ALA A 439 1.43 15.92 -32.98
C ALA A 439 2.42 16.67 -33.88
N ARG A 440 2.19 17.97 -34.07
CA ARG A 440 3.12 18.83 -34.81
C ARG A 440 4.34 19.08 -33.93
N LEU A 441 5.41 18.35 -34.17
CA LEU A 441 6.69 18.57 -33.50
C LEU A 441 7.33 19.83 -34.07
N GLY A 442 7.32 20.90 -33.28
CA GLY A 442 7.99 22.15 -33.58
C GLY A 442 8.33 22.90 -32.29
N PRO A 443 9.21 23.91 -32.32
CA PRO A 443 9.47 24.75 -31.16
C PRO A 443 8.25 25.64 -30.88
N THR A 444 7.21 25.06 -30.31
CA THR A 444 6.07 25.80 -29.76
C THR A 444 6.39 26.13 -28.32
N GLY A 445 6.64 27.43 -28.08
CA GLY A 445 6.80 28.11 -26.79
C GLY A 445 7.04 27.23 -25.55
N GLY A 446 8.31 26.89 -25.29
CA GLY A 446 8.77 26.40 -23.98
C GLY A 446 9.17 24.92 -23.90
N ARG A 447 8.93 24.11 -24.94
CA ARG A 447 9.32 22.68 -24.96
C ARG A 447 10.39 22.40 -26.01
N VAL A 448 11.37 21.57 -25.65
CA VAL A 448 12.38 21.02 -26.57
C VAL A 448 12.00 19.59 -26.87
N VAL A 449 11.92 19.25 -28.15
CA VAL A 449 11.67 17.87 -28.59
C VAL A 449 12.98 17.31 -29.15
N TYR A 450 13.37 16.15 -28.65
CA TYR A 450 14.54 15.43 -29.13
C TYR A 450 14.19 13.97 -29.40
N ARG A 451 15.06 13.29 -30.15
CA ARG A 451 14.86 11.88 -30.47
C ARG A 451 15.26 11.06 -29.24
N PHE A 452 14.35 10.19 -28.79
CA PHE A 452 14.64 9.19 -27.78
C PHE A 452 15.81 8.29 -28.23
N ASP A 453 16.84 8.19 -27.40
CA ASP A 453 18.08 7.45 -27.64
C ASP A 453 18.23 6.18 -26.79
N GLY A 454 17.25 5.92 -25.92
CA GLY A 454 17.23 4.76 -25.02
C GLY A 454 17.44 5.10 -23.55
N GLU A 455 17.72 6.37 -23.22
CA GLU A 455 17.84 6.83 -21.83
C GLU A 455 16.47 7.30 -21.29
N PHE A 456 16.08 6.77 -20.13
CA PHE A 456 14.84 7.13 -19.45
C PHE A 456 15.11 8.13 -18.32
N TRP A 457 14.33 9.22 -18.30
CA TRP A 457 14.39 10.26 -17.29
C TRP A 457 13.08 10.25 -16.51
N SER A 458 13.14 10.11 -15.18
CA SER A 458 11.96 9.92 -14.32
C SER A 458 10.93 11.05 -14.43
N ASP A 459 11.40 12.26 -14.71
CA ASP A 459 10.61 13.47 -14.91
C ASP A 459 10.06 13.64 -16.33
N GLU A 460 10.44 12.78 -17.27
CA GLU A 460 9.99 12.82 -18.68
C GLU A 460 9.27 11.53 -19.13
N LEU A 461 9.07 10.56 -18.23
CA LEU A 461 8.47 9.27 -18.56
C LEU A 461 7.09 9.42 -19.19
N ASP A 462 6.28 10.32 -18.64
CA ASP A 462 4.99 10.61 -19.21
C ASP A 462 5.08 11.51 -20.43
N ASP A 463 6.20 12.15 -20.79
CA ASP A 463 6.32 13.02 -21.98
C ASP A 463 6.67 12.28 -23.28
N LEU A 464 6.95 10.98 -23.22
CA LEU A 464 7.26 10.18 -24.39
C LEU A 464 6.11 10.17 -25.43
N LEU A 465 6.49 10.25 -26.71
CA LEU A 465 5.57 10.21 -27.85
C LEU A 465 6.15 9.34 -28.97
N VAL A 466 5.34 8.42 -29.49
CA VAL A 466 5.72 7.57 -30.61
C VAL A 466 5.21 8.13 -31.94
N MET A 467 6.13 8.50 -32.84
CA MET A 467 5.82 9.01 -34.17
C MET A 467 5.55 7.88 -35.18
N ALA A 468 4.50 7.09 -34.94
CA ALA A 468 4.07 6.05 -35.87
C ALA A 468 3.19 6.63 -36.99
N GLU A 469 3.52 6.29 -38.24
CA GLU A 469 2.71 6.65 -39.42
C GLU A 469 1.34 5.95 -39.36
N ASP A 470 0.28 6.62 -39.79
CA ASP A 470 -1.01 5.98 -40.03
C ASP A 470 -1.02 5.32 -41.41
N ARG A 471 -1.09 3.99 -41.45
CA ARG A 471 -1.02 3.20 -42.69
C ARG A 471 -2.34 2.59 -43.10
N CYS A 472 -3.44 3.04 -42.49
CA CYS A 472 -4.75 2.49 -42.78
C CYS A 472 -5.24 2.89 -44.17
N ILE A 473 -5.96 1.97 -44.80
CA ILE A 473 -6.64 2.21 -46.08
C ILE A 473 -8.11 2.52 -45.77
N GLU A 474 -8.65 3.58 -46.37
CA GLU A 474 -10.06 3.98 -46.24
C GLU A 474 -11.04 2.95 -46.84
#